data_AF-A0A7R6X2N8-F1
#
_entry.id   AF-A0A7R6X2N8-F1
#
_cell.length_a   1.000
_cell.length_b   1.000
_cell.length_c   1.000
_cell.angle_alpha   90.00
_cell.angle_beta   90.00
_cell.angle_gamma   90.00
#
_symmetry.space_group_name_H-M   'P 1'
#
loop_
_entity.id
_entity.type
_entity.pdbx_description
1 polymer ?
#
loop_
_entity_poly.entity_id
_entity_poly.type
_entity_poly.pdbx_seq_one_letter_code
_entity_poly.pdbx_strand_id
1 'polypeptide(L)'
;MYGKTMGAYATPPPAATAMISYAQNCEDVLLERVFKDAATGFYIDIGAYHPTIGSVTKTFYDRGWSGINVEPGAVFDELVRERPRDTNVRAVVTDQEGQVDFVENQSDPGMSKVADGPGMADGEGQIVRVRAVTLDSLVARHASGREINFLKIDAEGSEAAIIRATDWSSIRPLVLVIEATAPWSNELVNQNWEPTLLASGFLRAYFDGINVFYVRAESKELLRHFQVPVNVLDGHVTFGQWHSSVTVEQLKTERSEIIAQRDRFSAASEAQRQKNAEIESRLAELTAAIGRAEAESQRLTGHAAALSKRLAREQKQAEAERKRLTAQADALSAQLEQQQRQAEAESQRLTDQAAAQYKQLEQERERAEEEGRRLTAHVDALSEQLEQERRSLASAASLAARYDRLVLELYDENGRGNTTNITPMESSMVSPASFEPPSSPAPGRLRSTVKKSALGVYKLLFRPFARPVMWRIRTFLLQPVHEKLDRSYEGLHHARSNEIEVLRHEQAQLAMSLENHARSDDIQALRQEQAQLAMSLENHARSDDIQALRQEQAQLVRSLEALALTIASNPPRER
;
A
#
# COMPACT_ATOMS: atom_id res chain seq x y z
N MET A 1 -35.15 23.11 42.20
CA MET A 1 -35.99 22.57 41.11
C MET A 1 -36.52 23.73 40.28
N TYR A 2 -35.70 24.31 39.39
CA TYR A 2 -36.15 25.28 38.39
C TYR A 2 -35.31 25.10 37.13
N GLY A 3 -36.00 24.82 36.02
CA GLY A 3 -35.46 24.60 34.69
C GLY A 3 -36.63 24.62 33.70
N LYS A 4 -36.33 24.81 32.41
CA LYS A 4 -37.21 25.45 31.40
C LYS A 4 -37.36 26.97 31.64
N THR A 5 -37.26 27.83 30.63
CA THR A 5 -36.97 27.58 29.20
C THR A 5 -36.24 28.79 28.62
N MET A 6 -35.03 28.60 28.07
CA MET A 6 -34.58 29.48 26.99
C MET A 6 -35.42 29.16 25.77
N GLY A 7 -35.96 30.19 25.12
CA GLY A 7 -36.67 30.02 23.85
C GLY A 7 -35.72 29.45 22.79
N ALA A 8 -36.25 28.66 21.86
CA ALA A 8 -35.48 28.25 20.70
C ALA A 8 -35.00 29.51 19.96
N TYR A 9 -33.70 29.59 19.67
CA TYR A 9 -33.20 30.54 18.69
C TYR A 9 -33.94 30.25 17.39
N ALA A 10 -34.76 31.20 16.94
CA ALA A 10 -35.36 31.11 15.62
C ALA A 10 -34.22 30.97 14.61
N THR A 11 -34.24 29.90 13.81
CA THR A 11 -33.33 29.80 12.67
C THR A 11 -33.50 31.07 11.84
N PRO A 12 -32.42 31.82 11.56
CA PRO A 12 -32.55 33.00 10.70
C PRO A 12 -33.18 32.56 9.37
N PRO A 13 -34.01 33.42 8.74
CA PRO A 13 -34.56 33.10 7.44
C PRO A 13 -33.41 32.76 6.48
N PRO A 14 -33.60 31.81 5.54
CA PRO A 14 -32.57 31.51 4.55
C PRO A 14 -32.17 32.81 3.87
N ALA A 15 -30.88 33.13 3.90
CA ALA A 15 -30.41 34.44 3.50
C ALA A 15 -30.85 34.72 2.06
N ALA A 16 -31.70 35.74 1.88
CA ALA A 16 -31.78 36.42 0.60
C ALA A 16 -30.34 36.83 0.26
N THR A 17 -29.83 36.35 -0.87
CA THR A 17 -28.40 36.47 -1.20
C THR A 17 -28.03 37.94 -1.23
N ALA A 18 -27.25 38.36 -0.23
CA ALA A 18 -26.83 39.74 -0.07
C ALA A 18 -26.18 40.25 -1.36
N MET A 19 -26.45 41.50 -1.74
CA MET A 19 -25.82 42.11 -2.90
C MET A 19 -24.30 42.05 -2.72
N ILE A 20 -23.58 41.50 -3.69
CA ILE A 20 -22.12 41.60 -3.71
C ILE A 20 -21.80 42.97 -4.32
N SER A 21 -21.24 43.87 -3.52
CA SER A 21 -20.71 45.15 -4.01
C SER A 21 -19.29 44.95 -4.53
N TYR A 22 -19.06 45.33 -5.78
CA TYR A 22 -17.76 45.22 -6.46
C TYR A 22 -17.01 46.55 -6.53
N ALA A 23 -17.73 47.65 -6.33
CA ALA A 23 -17.23 49.01 -6.42
C ALA A 23 -16.32 49.41 -5.24
N GLN A 24 -15.54 50.48 -5.39
CA GLN A 24 -14.55 50.91 -4.38
C GLN A 24 -15.19 51.61 -3.17
N ASN A 25 -16.19 52.48 -3.40
CA ASN A 25 -16.87 53.28 -2.37
C ASN A 25 -18.39 52.96 -2.27
N CYS A 26 -18.79 51.75 -2.66
CA CYS A 26 -20.18 51.26 -2.69
C CYS A 26 -21.12 52.04 -3.63
N GLU A 27 -20.58 52.62 -4.69
CA GLU A 27 -21.30 53.32 -5.76
C GLU A 27 -22.38 52.43 -6.39
N ASP A 28 -22.07 51.14 -6.57
CA ASP A 28 -23.00 50.15 -7.12
C ASP A 28 -24.15 49.84 -6.16
N VAL A 29 -23.95 49.87 -4.84
CA VAL A 29 -25.01 49.75 -3.83
C VAL A 29 -25.96 50.95 -3.90
N LEU A 30 -25.41 52.15 -4.07
CA LEU A 30 -26.21 53.38 -4.18
C LEU A 30 -27.01 53.41 -5.49
N LEU A 31 -26.44 52.92 -6.60
CA LEU A 31 -27.13 52.72 -7.87
C LEU A 31 -28.18 51.58 -7.78
N GLU A 32 -27.90 50.49 -7.07
CA GLU A 32 -28.86 49.40 -6.85
C GLU A 32 -30.08 49.91 -6.06
N ARG A 33 -29.88 50.78 -5.07
CA ARG A 33 -30.97 51.45 -4.34
C ARG A 33 -31.91 52.23 -5.29
N VAL A 34 -31.38 52.79 -6.38
CA VAL A 34 -32.17 53.45 -7.45
C VAL A 34 -32.83 52.43 -8.39
N PHE A 35 -32.11 51.38 -8.80
CA PHE A 35 -32.48 50.48 -9.91
C PHE A 35 -32.88 49.04 -9.52
N LYS A 36 -33.13 48.77 -8.24
CA LYS A 36 -33.50 47.44 -7.70
C LYS A 36 -34.66 46.77 -8.43
N ASP A 37 -35.66 47.54 -8.86
CA ASP A 37 -36.87 47.03 -9.51
C ASP A 37 -36.71 46.85 -11.04
N ALA A 38 -35.58 47.30 -11.61
CA ALA A 38 -35.29 47.15 -13.04
C ALA A 38 -34.50 45.85 -13.30
N ALA A 39 -35.16 44.89 -13.96
CA ALA A 39 -34.56 43.58 -14.28
C ALA A 39 -33.40 43.67 -15.27
N THR A 40 -33.45 44.63 -16.20
CA THR A 40 -32.39 44.91 -17.19
C THR A 40 -32.29 46.41 -17.40
N GLY A 41 -31.08 46.89 -17.69
CA GLY A 41 -30.80 48.28 -18.03
C GLY A 41 -29.52 48.41 -18.86
N PHE A 42 -29.11 49.66 -19.06
CA PHE A 42 -27.94 50.02 -19.86
C PHE A 42 -27.06 51.05 -19.15
N TYR A 43 -25.75 50.80 -19.10
CA TYR A 43 -24.77 51.71 -18.50
C TYR A 43 -23.67 52.11 -19.49
N ILE A 44 -22.97 53.19 -19.17
CA ILE A 44 -21.69 53.56 -19.79
C ILE A 44 -20.67 53.76 -18.68
N ASP A 45 -19.52 53.11 -18.80
CA ASP A 45 -18.44 53.09 -17.82
C ASP A 45 -17.17 53.66 -18.47
N ILE A 46 -16.83 54.90 -18.13
CA ILE A 46 -15.56 55.54 -18.54
C ILE A 46 -14.57 55.36 -17.38
N GLY A 47 -13.35 54.92 -17.70
CA GLY A 47 -12.43 54.39 -16.69
C GLY A 47 -12.90 53.04 -16.18
N ALA A 48 -13.28 52.14 -17.09
CA ALA A 48 -13.88 50.85 -16.70
C ALA A 48 -12.87 49.89 -16.03
N TYR A 49 -11.56 50.10 -16.25
CA TYR A 49 -10.47 49.38 -15.61
C TYR A 49 -10.65 47.86 -15.67
N HIS A 50 -10.88 47.21 -14.53
CA HIS A 50 -10.87 45.77 -14.38
C HIS A 50 -12.31 45.20 -14.28
N PRO A 51 -12.65 44.09 -14.98
CA PRO A 51 -14.02 43.58 -15.06
C PRO A 51 -14.72 43.26 -13.73
N THR A 52 -13.97 42.83 -12.72
CA THR A 52 -14.49 42.43 -11.39
C THR A 52 -14.03 43.33 -10.23
N ILE A 53 -12.73 43.61 -10.07
CA ILE A 53 -12.17 44.45 -9.00
C ILE A 53 -12.52 45.94 -9.21
N GLY A 54 -13.13 46.58 -8.22
CA GLY A 54 -13.47 48.02 -8.25
C GLY A 54 -14.65 48.39 -9.16
N SER A 55 -15.21 47.42 -9.89
CA SER A 55 -16.14 47.69 -10.98
C SER A 55 -17.55 48.04 -10.50
N VAL A 56 -17.95 49.30 -10.70
CA VAL A 56 -19.31 49.81 -10.45
C VAL A 56 -20.37 49.06 -11.27
N THR A 57 -20.00 48.50 -12.42
CA THR A 57 -20.92 47.85 -13.36
C THR A 57 -21.13 46.35 -13.12
N LYS A 58 -20.27 45.68 -12.35
CA LYS A 58 -20.27 44.21 -12.23
C LYS A 58 -21.59 43.66 -11.65
N THR A 59 -22.14 44.31 -10.63
CA THR A 59 -23.43 43.95 -10.02
C THR A 59 -24.57 43.96 -11.05
N PHE A 60 -24.66 45.01 -11.85
CA PHE A 60 -25.68 45.15 -12.89
C PHE A 60 -25.49 44.13 -14.01
N TYR A 61 -24.23 43.94 -14.45
CA TYR A 61 -23.89 42.93 -15.44
C TYR A 61 -24.34 41.53 -15.00
N ASP A 62 -24.05 41.12 -13.76
CA ASP A 62 -24.44 39.81 -13.22
C ASP A 62 -25.97 39.66 -13.10
N ARG A 63 -26.70 40.76 -12.82
CA ARG A 63 -28.17 40.82 -12.88
C ARG A 63 -28.74 40.73 -14.31
N GLY A 64 -27.89 40.70 -15.35
CA GLY A 64 -28.28 40.55 -16.76
C GLY A 64 -28.29 41.84 -17.57
N TRP A 65 -27.75 42.93 -17.04
CA TRP A 65 -27.59 44.18 -17.79
C TRP A 65 -26.45 44.07 -18.83
N SER A 66 -26.31 45.11 -19.65
CA SER A 66 -25.23 45.30 -20.62
C SER A 66 -24.87 46.78 -20.71
N GLY A 67 -23.68 47.12 -21.18
CA GLY A 67 -23.26 48.52 -21.33
C GLY A 67 -22.23 48.78 -22.41
N ILE A 68 -21.63 49.97 -22.33
CA ILE A 68 -20.36 50.31 -22.97
C ILE A 68 -19.32 50.46 -21.86
N ASN A 69 -18.17 49.79 -22.00
CA ASN A 69 -17.03 49.97 -21.11
C ASN A 69 -15.89 50.59 -21.93
N VAL A 70 -15.25 51.66 -21.43
CA VAL A 70 -14.13 52.32 -22.11
C VAL A 70 -12.89 52.24 -21.22
N GLU A 71 -11.86 51.59 -21.76
CA GLU A 71 -10.63 51.26 -21.05
C GLU A 71 -9.46 51.14 -22.05
N PRO A 72 -8.40 51.97 -21.96
CA PRO A 72 -7.30 51.94 -22.93
C PRO A 72 -6.24 50.85 -22.67
N GLY A 73 -5.96 50.52 -21.41
CA GLY A 73 -4.72 49.91 -20.93
C GLY A 73 -4.66 48.39 -20.98
N ALA A 74 -3.63 47.83 -20.35
CA ALA A 74 -3.33 46.40 -20.36
C ALA A 74 -4.50 45.48 -19.92
N VAL A 75 -5.35 45.93 -18.99
CA VAL A 75 -6.50 45.15 -18.46
C VAL A 75 -7.65 44.95 -19.46
N PHE A 76 -7.66 45.68 -20.59
CA PHE A 76 -8.76 45.65 -21.55
C PHE A 76 -9.07 44.24 -22.11
N ASP A 77 -8.07 43.40 -22.38
CA ASP A 77 -8.34 42.08 -22.98
C ASP A 77 -9.00 41.11 -21.97
N GLU A 78 -8.76 41.32 -20.68
CA GLU A 78 -9.47 40.65 -19.57
C GLU A 78 -10.90 41.20 -19.41
N LEU A 79 -11.08 42.53 -19.52
CA LEU A 79 -12.39 43.16 -19.57
C LEU A 79 -13.26 42.61 -20.71
N VAL A 80 -12.71 42.49 -21.93
CA VAL A 80 -13.38 41.84 -23.07
C VAL A 80 -13.74 40.38 -22.78
N ARG A 81 -12.80 39.62 -22.21
CA ARG A 81 -12.97 38.20 -21.88
C ARG A 81 -14.12 37.95 -20.90
N GLU A 82 -14.27 38.81 -19.88
CA GLU A 82 -15.28 38.63 -18.83
C GLU A 82 -16.59 39.38 -19.08
N ARG A 83 -16.60 40.39 -19.95
CA ARG A 83 -17.78 41.20 -20.28
C ARG A 83 -18.29 41.03 -21.73
N PRO A 84 -18.51 39.80 -22.28
CA PRO A 84 -18.97 39.63 -23.66
C PRO A 84 -20.40 40.09 -23.97
N ARG A 85 -21.20 40.53 -22.99
CA ARG A 85 -22.46 41.28 -23.29
C ARG A 85 -22.24 42.79 -23.47
N ASP A 86 -21.08 43.31 -23.07
CA ASP A 86 -20.78 44.74 -23.11
C ASP A 86 -20.05 45.11 -24.40
N THR A 87 -20.26 46.34 -24.85
CA THR A 87 -19.47 46.94 -25.92
C THR A 87 -18.20 47.53 -25.32
N ASN A 88 -17.17 46.69 -25.18
CA ASN A 88 -15.87 47.09 -24.65
C ASN A 88 -15.07 47.83 -25.73
N VAL A 89 -14.62 49.06 -25.45
CA VAL A 89 -13.92 49.93 -26.41
C VAL A 89 -12.52 50.31 -25.89
N ARG A 90 -11.47 49.87 -26.59
CA ARG A 90 -10.07 50.23 -26.26
C ARG A 90 -9.76 51.66 -26.73
N ALA A 91 -10.01 52.62 -25.85
CA ALA A 91 -9.80 54.05 -26.07
C ALA A 91 -9.76 54.80 -24.72
N VAL A 92 -9.35 56.07 -24.75
CA VAL A 92 -9.74 57.08 -23.75
C VAL A 92 -10.89 57.93 -24.29
N VAL A 93 -11.70 58.52 -23.40
CA VAL A 93 -12.65 59.57 -23.77
C VAL A 93 -12.02 60.94 -23.48
N THR A 94 -12.08 61.86 -24.44
CA THR A 94 -11.59 63.23 -24.31
C THR A 94 -12.55 64.21 -25.00
N ASP A 95 -12.11 65.45 -25.22
CA ASP A 95 -12.81 66.47 -26.00
C ASP A 95 -12.71 66.30 -27.52
N GLN A 96 -11.92 65.35 -28.04
CA GLN A 96 -11.67 65.18 -29.47
C GLN A 96 -11.33 63.74 -29.92
N GLU A 97 -11.74 63.35 -31.12
CA GLU A 97 -11.33 62.07 -31.75
C GLU A 97 -9.85 62.11 -32.16
N GLY A 98 -9.11 61.00 -31.99
CA GLY A 98 -7.79 60.85 -32.59
C GLY A 98 -6.87 59.86 -31.90
N GLN A 99 -5.66 60.33 -31.59
CA GLN A 99 -4.63 59.62 -30.83
C GLN A 99 -4.04 60.60 -29.81
N VAL A 100 -3.86 60.16 -28.57
CA VAL A 100 -3.20 60.94 -27.51
C VAL A 100 -2.10 60.13 -26.84
N ASP A 101 -1.17 60.83 -26.20
CA ASP A 101 -0.19 60.23 -25.29
C ASP A 101 -0.89 59.93 -23.96
N PHE A 102 -0.70 58.71 -23.44
CA PHE A 102 -1.32 58.19 -22.23
C PHE A 102 -0.23 57.56 -21.34
N VAL A 103 -0.27 57.87 -20.05
CA VAL A 103 0.66 57.37 -19.04
C VAL A 103 0.06 56.11 -18.44
N GLU A 104 0.54 54.95 -18.90
CA GLU A 104 0.16 53.65 -18.35
C GLU A 104 1.01 53.37 -17.09
N ASN A 105 0.37 53.40 -15.92
CA ASN A 105 1.04 53.21 -14.63
C ASN A 105 1.22 51.70 -14.37
N GLN A 106 2.47 51.23 -14.47
CA GLN A 106 2.79 49.80 -14.34
C GLN A 106 2.73 49.29 -12.89
N SER A 107 2.68 50.18 -11.89
CA SER A 107 2.63 49.82 -10.46
C SER A 107 1.20 49.80 -9.91
N ASP A 108 0.35 50.70 -10.40
CA ASP A 108 -1.08 50.76 -10.10
C ASP A 108 -1.84 51.16 -11.38
N PRO A 109 -2.26 50.20 -12.22
CA PRO A 109 -2.82 50.52 -13.53
C PRO A 109 -4.17 51.24 -13.50
N GLY A 110 -4.85 51.32 -12.34
CA GLY A 110 -6.02 52.19 -12.17
C GLY A 110 -5.64 53.67 -12.32
N MET A 111 -4.49 54.07 -11.76
CA MET A 111 -3.94 55.43 -11.80
C MET A 111 -3.34 55.83 -13.17
N SER A 112 -3.90 55.32 -14.29
CA SER A 112 -3.38 55.52 -15.65
C SER A 112 -4.19 56.59 -16.39
N LYS A 113 -3.51 57.62 -16.90
CA LYS A 113 -4.13 58.91 -17.26
C LYS A 113 -3.66 59.47 -18.60
N VAL A 114 -4.43 60.37 -19.20
CA VAL A 114 -3.99 61.13 -20.38
C VAL A 114 -2.85 62.07 -19.98
N ALA A 115 -1.80 62.17 -20.79
CA ALA A 115 -0.65 63.02 -20.46
C ALA A 115 -0.96 64.51 -20.60
N ASP A 116 -0.54 65.34 -19.63
CA ASP A 116 -0.68 66.81 -19.64
C ASP A 116 0.00 67.49 -20.85
N GLY A 117 0.92 66.80 -21.53
CA GLY A 117 1.53 67.27 -22.76
C GLY A 117 2.28 66.17 -23.52
N PRO A 118 2.53 66.35 -24.84
CA PRO A 118 3.18 65.34 -25.67
C PRO A 118 4.57 64.96 -25.15
N GLY A 119 4.81 63.66 -24.94
CA GLY A 119 6.08 63.14 -24.44
C GLY A 119 6.42 63.50 -22.98
N MET A 120 5.50 64.09 -22.21
CA MET A 120 5.72 64.33 -20.77
C MET A 120 5.49 63.04 -19.97
N ALA A 121 6.58 62.47 -19.46
CA ALA A 121 6.52 61.50 -18.37
C ALA A 121 6.67 62.25 -17.05
N ASP A 122 5.68 62.13 -16.18
CA ASP A 122 5.69 62.56 -14.78
C ASP A 122 6.66 61.73 -13.91
N GLY A 123 6.97 60.51 -14.36
CA GLY A 123 7.77 59.51 -13.65
C GLY A 123 6.93 58.41 -12.98
N GLU A 124 5.62 58.40 -13.20
CA GLU A 124 4.66 57.47 -12.59
C GLU A 124 4.29 56.30 -13.51
N GLY A 125 4.49 56.43 -14.83
CA GLY A 125 4.19 55.37 -15.80
C GLY A 125 4.96 55.43 -17.12
N GLN A 126 4.63 54.52 -18.03
CA GLN A 126 5.16 54.48 -19.39
C GLN A 126 4.22 55.23 -20.35
N ILE A 127 4.77 56.11 -21.19
CA ILE A 127 3.98 56.73 -22.26
C ILE A 127 3.69 55.72 -23.37
N VAL A 128 2.40 55.54 -23.68
CA VAL A 128 1.89 54.82 -24.84
C VAL A 128 0.94 55.72 -25.62
N ARG A 129 0.83 55.52 -26.94
CA ARG A 129 -0.19 56.23 -27.74
C ARG A 129 -1.44 55.39 -27.88
N VAL A 130 -2.57 55.97 -27.48
CA VAL A 130 -3.87 55.31 -27.43
C VAL A 130 -4.89 56.09 -28.26
N ARG A 131 -5.96 55.40 -28.67
CA ARG A 131 -7.08 56.04 -29.36
C ARG A 131 -7.84 56.95 -28.41
N ALA A 132 -8.12 58.18 -28.85
CA ALA A 132 -9.09 59.07 -28.22
C ALA A 132 -10.41 59.08 -28.98
N VAL A 133 -11.52 59.19 -28.25
CA VAL A 133 -12.88 59.38 -28.78
C VAL A 133 -13.65 60.43 -27.98
N THR A 134 -14.68 61.05 -28.55
CA THR A 134 -15.64 61.83 -27.75
C THR A 134 -16.77 60.96 -27.21
N LEU A 135 -17.41 61.38 -26.12
CA LEU A 135 -18.57 60.68 -25.56
C LEU A 135 -19.74 60.66 -26.56
N ASP A 136 -19.93 61.73 -27.33
CA ASP A 136 -20.92 61.87 -28.39
C ASP A 136 -20.69 60.86 -29.52
N SER A 137 -19.44 60.67 -29.96
CA SER A 137 -19.03 59.66 -30.94
C SER A 137 -19.23 58.25 -30.43
N LEU A 138 -18.92 58.00 -29.15
CA LEU A 138 -19.14 56.72 -28.48
C LEU A 138 -20.63 56.36 -28.44
N VAL A 139 -21.47 57.28 -27.95
CA VAL A 139 -22.92 57.11 -27.84
C VAL A 139 -23.57 56.99 -29.22
N ALA A 140 -23.24 57.86 -30.17
CA ALA A 140 -23.81 57.80 -31.53
C ALA A 140 -23.48 56.49 -32.25
N ARG A 141 -22.30 55.89 -31.99
CA ARG A 141 -21.87 54.63 -32.62
C ARG A 141 -22.42 53.37 -31.94
N HIS A 142 -22.65 53.40 -30.62
CA HIS A 142 -22.89 52.18 -29.82
C HIS A 142 -24.17 52.21 -28.95
N ALA A 143 -24.77 53.38 -28.71
CA ALA A 143 -25.92 53.55 -27.83
C ALA A 143 -27.04 54.47 -28.39
N SER A 144 -26.99 54.84 -29.67
CA SER A 144 -27.96 55.75 -30.29
C SER A 144 -29.40 55.28 -30.07
N GLY A 145 -30.23 56.13 -29.46
CA GLY A 145 -31.62 55.84 -29.12
C GLY A 145 -31.85 54.93 -27.91
N ARG A 146 -30.82 54.48 -27.19
CA ARG A 146 -30.96 53.74 -25.92
C ARG A 146 -31.12 54.73 -24.76
N GLU A 147 -32.02 54.42 -23.82
CA GLU A 147 -31.97 55.09 -22.51
C GLU A 147 -30.74 54.59 -21.74
N ILE A 148 -29.99 55.53 -21.16
CA ILE A 148 -28.82 55.24 -20.33
C ILE A 148 -29.29 55.34 -18.87
N ASN A 149 -29.26 54.23 -18.13
CA ASN A 149 -29.66 54.23 -16.72
C ASN A 149 -28.60 54.97 -15.87
N PHE A 150 -27.32 54.67 -16.08
CA PHE A 150 -26.24 55.49 -15.51
C PHE A 150 -25.02 55.60 -16.41
N LEU A 151 -24.27 56.69 -16.23
CA LEU A 151 -22.97 56.94 -16.84
C LEU A 151 -21.98 57.26 -15.73
N LYS A 152 -20.89 56.48 -15.65
CA LYS A 152 -19.71 56.78 -14.83
C LYS A 152 -18.70 57.57 -15.66
N ILE A 153 -18.17 58.66 -15.11
CA ILE A 153 -17.01 59.38 -15.64
C ILE A 153 -15.95 59.46 -14.56
N ASP A 154 -14.85 58.80 -14.84
CA ASP A 154 -13.65 58.65 -14.02
C ASP A 154 -12.57 58.45 -15.07
N ALA A 155 -11.69 59.43 -15.20
CA ALA A 155 -10.73 59.54 -16.31
C ALA A 155 -9.43 60.22 -15.86
N GLU A 156 -9.09 60.03 -14.58
CA GLU A 156 -7.88 60.50 -13.91
C GLU A 156 -7.51 61.97 -14.24
N GLY A 157 -8.50 62.86 -14.14
CA GLY A 157 -8.37 64.30 -14.36
C GLY A 157 -8.94 64.80 -15.70
N SER A 158 -9.39 63.91 -16.58
CA SER A 158 -9.92 64.27 -17.91
C SER A 158 -11.40 64.66 -17.90
N GLU A 159 -12.11 64.45 -16.78
CA GLU A 159 -13.57 64.64 -16.61
C GLU A 159 -13.96 66.05 -17.05
N ALA A 160 -13.15 67.05 -16.68
CA ALA A 160 -13.40 68.45 -16.98
C ALA A 160 -13.43 68.75 -18.48
N ALA A 161 -12.62 68.03 -19.30
CA ALA A 161 -12.63 68.16 -20.74
C ALA A 161 -13.85 67.46 -21.36
N ILE A 162 -14.09 66.21 -20.97
CA ILE A 162 -15.24 65.39 -21.41
C ILE A 162 -16.56 66.13 -21.16
N ILE A 163 -16.75 66.66 -19.96
CA ILE A 163 -18.00 67.32 -19.53
C ILE A 163 -18.25 68.64 -20.27
N ARG A 164 -17.20 69.34 -20.71
CA ARG A 164 -17.34 70.59 -21.51
C ARG A 164 -17.55 70.34 -23.00
N ALA A 165 -17.14 69.18 -23.53
CA ALA A 165 -17.31 68.82 -24.94
C ALA A 165 -18.66 68.13 -25.24
N THR A 166 -19.22 67.43 -24.25
CA THR A 166 -20.43 66.59 -24.39
C THR A 166 -21.72 67.38 -24.64
N ASP A 167 -22.53 66.96 -25.62
CA ASP A 167 -23.93 67.43 -25.76
C ASP A 167 -24.85 66.75 -24.74
N TRP A 168 -24.98 67.40 -23.58
CA TRP A 168 -25.88 67.01 -22.49
C TRP A 168 -27.38 67.14 -22.79
N SER A 169 -27.77 67.66 -23.96
CA SER A 169 -29.16 67.61 -24.43
C SER A 169 -29.48 66.29 -25.14
N SER A 170 -28.48 65.68 -25.78
CA SER A 170 -28.55 64.37 -26.45
C SER A 170 -28.19 63.22 -25.48
N ILE A 171 -27.07 63.35 -24.76
CA ILE A 171 -26.59 62.35 -23.80
C ILE A 171 -27.28 62.60 -22.44
N ARG A 172 -28.39 61.89 -22.21
CA ARG A 172 -29.33 62.17 -21.11
C ARG A 172 -29.57 61.02 -20.11
N PRO A 173 -28.52 60.52 -19.42
CA PRO A 173 -28.65 59.43 -18.46
C PRO A 173 -29.54 59.77 -17.26
N LEU A 174 -30.14 58.77 -16.60
CA LEU A 174 -30.94 58.98 -15.38
C LEU A 174 -30.06 59.48 -14.23
N VAL A 175 -28.90 58.84 -14.06
CA VAL A 175 -27.89 59.14 -13.04
C VAL A 175 -26.51 59.34 -13.70
N LEU A 176 -25.82 60.41 -13.33
CA LEU A 176 -24.37 60.56 -13.54
C LEU A 176 -23.64 60.18 -12.24
N VAL A 177 -22.53 59.48 -12.37
CA VAL A 177 -21.53 59.27 -11.31
C VAL A 177 -20.22 59.83 -11.82
N ILE A 178 -19.62 60.77 -11.12
CA ILE A 178 -18.41 61.46 -11.61
C ILE A 178 -17.40 61.55 -10.48
N GLU A 179 -16.20 61.01 -10.68
CA GLU A 179 -15.07 61.16 -9.75
C GLU A 179 -14.69 62.65 -9.69
N ALA A 180 -14.51 63.17 -8.47
CA ALA A 180 -14.58 64.61 -8.24
C ALA A 180 -13.57 65.10 -7.21
N THR A 181 -12.55 64.30 -6.90
CA THR A 181 -11.60 64.56 -5.83
C THR A 181 -10.19 64.83 -6.35
N ALA A 182 -9.42 65.66 -5.62
CA ALA A 182 -7.98 65.69 -5.87
C ALA A 182 -7.36 64.33 -5.47
N PRO A 183 -6.39 63.78 -6.23
CA PRO A 183 -5.89 62.41 -6.03
C PRO A 183 -5.52 62.08 -4.58
N TRP A 184 -5.98 60.92 -4.11
CA TRP A 184 -5.79 60.42 -2.74
C TRP A 184 -6.29 61.38 -1.63
N SER A 185 -7.35 62.15 -1.90
CA SER A 185 -7.97 63.07 -0.93
C SER A 185 -9.50 63.01 -0.97
N ASN A 186 -10.14 63.72 -0.04
CA ASN A 186 -11.58 64.03 -0.09
C ASN A 186 -11.83 65.51 -0.45
N GLU A 187 -10.86 66.20 -1.05
CA GLU A 187 -11.00 67.59 -1.50
C GLU A 187 -11.75 67.63 -2.83
N LEU A 188 -12.99 68.12 -2.80
CA LEU A 188 -13.86 68.23 -3.97
C LEU A 188 -13.34 69.30 -4.95
N VAL A 189 -13.03 68.90 -6.19
CA VAL A 189 -12.43 69.74 -7.26
C VAL A 189 -13.36 69.98 -8.47
N ASN A 190 -14.67 69.80 -8.30
CA ASN A 190 -15.65 69.88 -9.40
C ASN A 190 -15.97 71.30 -9.92
N GLN A 191 -15.36 72.35 -9.38
CA GLN A 191 -15.79 73.75 -9.62
C GLN A 191 -15.55 74.23 -11.08
N ASN A 192 -14.68 73.54 -11.82
CA ASN A 192 -14.34 73.86 -13.21
C ASN A 192 -15.20 73.12 -14.25
N TRP A 193 -16.13 72.24 -13.83
CA TRP A 193 -17.01 71.48 -14.72
C TRP A 193 -18.47 71.36 -14.26
N GLU A 194 -18.77 71.36 -12.96
CA GLU A 194 -20.15 71.26 -12.46
C GLU A 194 -21.10 72.35 -13.01
N PRO A 195 -20.71 73.63 -13.15
CA PRO A 195 -21.61 74.66 -13.69
C PRO A 195 -22.18 74.31 -15.07
N THR A 196 -21.45 73.56 -15.90
CA THR A 196 -21.91 73.05 -17.20
C THR A 196 -23.07 72.04 -17.04
N LEU A 197 -22.93 71.09 -16.11
CA LEU A 197 -23.97 70.08 -15.84
C LEU A 197 -25.22 70.71 -15.24
N LEU A 198 -25.06 71.64 -14.29
CA LEU A 198 -26.19 72.35 -13.68
C LEU A 198 -26.92 73.24 -14.70
N ALA A 199 -26.19 73.94 -15.57
CA ALA A 199 -26.77 74.71 -16.68
C ALA A 199 -27.48 73.81 -17.71
N SER A 200 -26.98 72.57 -17.91
CA SER A 200 -27.63 71.55 -18.72
C SER A 200 -28.83 70.87 -18.04
N GLY A 201 -29.17 71.25 -16.80
CA GLY A 201 -30.33 70.71 -16.08
C GLY A 201 -30.11 69.35 -15.41
N PHE A 202 -28.87 69.01 -15.04
CA PHE A 202 -28.63 67.99 -14.01
C PHE A 202 -28.74 68.59 -12.61
N LEU A 203 -29.16 67.78 -11.64
CA LEU A 203 -29.33 68.14 -10.24
C LEU A 203 -28.33 67.35 -9.40
N ARG A 204 -27.46 68.02 -8.63
CA ARG A 204 -26.55 67.34 -7.70
C ARG A 204 -27.37 66.55 -6.67
N ALA A 205 -27.09 65.26 -6.56
CA ALA A 205 -27.84 64.31 -5.75
C ALA A 205 -27.10 63.90 -4.46
N TYR A 206 -25.81 63.57 -4.58
CA TYR A 206 -24.99 63.08 -3.46
C TYR A 206 -23.50 63.34 -3.70
N PHE A 207 -22.71 63.29 -2.63
CA PHE A 207 -21.25 63.20 -2.68
C PHE A 207 -20.84 62.13 -1.66
N ASP A 208 -20.17 61.06 -2.12
CA ASP A 208 -19.83 59.91 -1.26
C ASP A 208 -18.48 60.04 -0.53
N GLY A 209 -17.75 61.12 -0.81
CA GLY A 209 -16.38 61.36 -0.35
C GLY A 209 -15.35 61.35 -1.48
N ILE A 210 -15.70 60.77 -2.63
CA ILE A 210 -14.88 60.63 -3.85
C ILE A 210 -15.71 61.05 -5.08
N ASN A 211 -16.85 60.38 -5.32
CA ASN A 211 -17.74 60.63 -6.44
C ASN A 211 -18.85 61.63 -6.09
N VAL A 212 -19.20 62.49 -7.04
CA VAL A 212 -20.47 63.25 -7.03
C VAL A 212 -21.48 62.57 -7.95
N PHE A 213 -22.67 62.33 -7.40
CA PHE A 213 -23.82 61.81 -8.14
C PHE A 213 -24.70 62.97 -8.58
N TYR A 214 -25.21 62.91 -9.82
CA TYR A 214 -26.22 63.83 -10.33
C TYR A 214 -27.40 63.07 -10.93
N VAL A 215 -28.58 63.68 -10.92
CA VAL A 215 -29.82 63.13 -11.50
C VAL A 215 -30.36 64.11 -12.55
N ARG A 216 -30.80 63.63 -13.72
CA ARG A 216 -31.41 64.51 -14.74
C ARG A 216 -32.70 65.16 -14.20
N ALA A 217 -32.93 66.45 -14.45
CA ALA A 217 -34.08 67.16 -13.85
C ALA A 217 -35.45 66.57 -14.21
N GLU A 218 -35.54 65.84 -15.32
CA GLU A 218 -36.72 65.10 -15.77
C GLU A 218 -37.05 63.88 -14.88
N SER A 219 -36.10 63.43 -14.06
CA SER A 219 -36.19 62.26 -13.16
C SER A 219 -35.84 62.61 -11.70
N LYS A 220 -36.13 63.85 -11.29
CA LYS A 220 -35.82 64.41 -9.97
C LYS A 220 -36.39 63.62 -8.77
N GLU A 221 -37.40 62.79 -8.97
CA GLU A 221 -37.92 61.88 -7.95
C GLU A 221 -36.90 60.82 -7.49
N LEU A 222 -35.89 60.52 -8.31
CA LEU A 222 -34.80 59.61 -7.94
C LEU A 222 -33.91 60.18 -6.82
N LEU A 223 -33.89 61.51 -6.61
CA LEU A 223 -33.18 62.18 -5.50
C LEU A 223 -33.56 61.62 -4.11
N ARG A 224 -34.73 61.01 -3.96
CA ARG A 224 -35.17 60.36 -2.70
C ARG A 224 -34.23 59.23 -2.24
N HIS A 225 -33.55 58.57 -3.18
CA HIS A 225 -32.65 57.43 -2.89
C HIS A 225 -31.28 57.89 -2.37
N PHE A 226 -30.95 59.18 -2.56
CA PHE A 226 -29.66 59.79 -2.23
C PHE A 226 -29.66 60.55 -0.89
N GLN A 227 -30.76 60.49 -0.12
CA GLN A 227 -30.93 61.25 1.12
C GLN A 227 -30.08 60.74 2.31
N VAL A 228 -29.54 59.53 2.22
CA VAL A 228 -28.73 58.89 3.27
C VAL A 228 -27.56 58.12 2.66
N PRO A 229 -26.41 57.99 3.35
CA PRO A 229 -25.29 57.18 2.90
C PRO A 229 -25.68 55.70 2.73
N VAL A 230 -24.85 54.93 2.02
CA VAL A 230 -24.88 53.47 2.07
C VAL A 230 -24.63 53.02 3.52
N ASN A 231 -25.44 52.08 4.01
CA ASN A 231 -25.45 51.66 5.41
C ASN A 231 -25.93 50.21 5.57
N VAL A 232 -26.01 49.74 6.82
CA VAL A 232 -26.35 48.34 7.16
C VAL A 232 -27.74 47.89 6.71
N LEU A 233 -28.64 48.80 6.32
CA LEU A 233 -29.98 48.48 5.81
C LEU A 233 -30.00 48.18 4.31
N ASP A 234 -28.93 48.48 3.56
CA ASP A 234 -28.86 48.23 2.11
C ASP A 234 -28.57 46.75 1.75
N GLY A 235 -28.29 45.89 2.74
CA GLY A 235 -28.26 44.43 2.55
C GLY A 235 -27.13 43.89 1.66
N HIS A 236 -26.01 44.61 1.57
CA HIS A 236 -24.85 44.23 0.76
C HIS A 236 -23.71 43.58 1.58
N VAL A 237 -22.78 42.94 0.88
CA VAL A 237 -21.45 42.53 1.34
C VAL A 237 -20.42 42.95 0.28
N THR A 238 -19.20 43.34 0.65
CA THR A 238 -18.19 43.68 -0.37
C THR A 238 -17.64 42.42 -1.02
N PHE A 239 -17.18 42.51 -2.27
CA PHE A 239 -16.58 41.39 -3.00
C PHE A 239 -15.42 40.73 -2.21
N GLY A 240 -14.58 41.53 -1.55
CA GLY A 240 -13.52 41.02 -0.66
C GLY A 240 -14.05 40.22 0.53
N GLN A 241 -15.16 40.64 1.16
CA GLN A 241 -15.80 39.90 2.25
C GLN A 241 -16.45 38.61 1.76
N TRP A 242 -17.15 38.67 0.62
CA TRP A 242 -17.78 37.52 -0.01
C TRP A 242 -16.73 36.47 -0.42
N HIS A 243 -15.70 36.89 -1.15
CA HIS A 243 -14.61 36.03 -1.62
C HIS A 243 -13.89 35.38 -0.43
N SER A 244 -13.55 36.16 0.61
CA SER A 244 -12.95 35.61 1.85
C SER A 244 -13.84 34.56 2.51
N SER A 245 -15.15 34.77 2.54
CA SER A 245 -16.12 33.83 3.12
C SER A 245 -16.18 32.51 2.32
N VAL A 246 -16.22 32.60 0.99
CA VAL A 246 -16.18 31.42 0.09
C VAL A 246 -14.87 30.67 0.25
N THR A 247 -13.72 31.36 0.28
CA THR A 247 -12.40 30.76 0.51
C THR A 247 -12.33 30.04 1.86
N VAL A 248 -12.92 30.61 2.92
CA VAL A 248 -12.94 29.98 4.25
C VAL A 248 -13.77 28.68 4.26
N GLU A 249 -14.92 28.61 3.58
CA GLU A 249 -15.69 27.35 3.49
C GLU A 249 -15.02 26.30 2.59
N GLN A 250 -14.32 26.72 1.52
CA GLN A 250 -13.48 25.82 0.72
C GLN A 250 -12.35 25.21 1.57
N LEU A 251 -11.56 26.05 2.26
CA LEU A 251 -10.47 25.60 3.14
C LEU A 251 -10.95 24.73 4.31
N LYS A 252 -12.16 24.96 4.85
CA LYS A 252 -12.80 24.07 5.84
C LYS A 252 -13.13 22.70 5.25
N THR A 253 -13.58 22.65 4.00
CA THR A 253 -13.92 21.41 3.29
C THR A 253 -12.65 20.61 3.01
N GLU A 254 -11.64 21.22 2.37
CA GLU A 254 -10.34 20.60 2.10
C GLU A 254 -9.66 20.09 3.37
N ARG A 255 -9.66 20.89 4.45
CA ARG A 255 -9.14 20.47 5.76
C ARG A 255 -9.88 19.23 6.31
N SER A 256 -11.18 19.14 6.10
CA SER A 256 -11.99 18.01 6.56
C SER A 256 -11.68 16.73 5.78
N GLU A 257 -11.46 16.85 4.47
CA GLU A 257 -10.98 15.75 3.63
C GLU A 257 -9.58 15.28 4.03
N ILE A 258 -8.65 16.21 4.27
CA ILE A 258 -7.28 15.91 4.72
C ILE A 258 -7.29 15.18 6.07
N ILE A 259 -8.15 15.59 7.01
CA ILE A 259 -8.36 14.88 8.28
C ILE A 259 -8.88 13.47 8.04
N ALA A 260 -9.89 13.29 7.18
CA ALA A 260 -10.41 11.96 6.85
C ALA A 260 -9.39 11.07 6.13
N GLN A 261 -8.54 11.62 5.27
CA GLN A 261 -7.44 10.91 4.61
C GLN A 261 -6.36 10.47 5.63
N ARG A 262 -5.94 11.38 6.52
CA ARG A 262 -5.03 11.09 7.63
C ARG A 262 -5.57 9.95 8.50
N ASP A 263 -6.83 10.02 8.89
CA ASP A 263 -7.41 9.06 9.85
C ASP A 263 -7.56 7.65 9.23
N ARG A 264 -7.88 7.58 7.92
CA ARG A 264 -7.81 6.33 7.15
C ARG A 264 -6.38 5.77 7.09
N PHE A 265 -5.38 6.62 6.83
CA PHE A 265 -3.97 6.21 6.77
C PHE A 265 -3.46 5.72 8.13
N SER A 266 -3.81 6.41 9.23
CA SER A 266 -3.49 5.97 10.59
C SER A 266 -4.13 4.62 10.93
N ALA A 267 -5.40 4.41 10.57
CA ALA A 267 -6.07 3.12 10.77
C ALA A 267 -5.42 1.99 9.94
N ALA A 268 -5.06 2.24 8.69
CA ALA A 268 -4.35 1.28 7.84
C ALA A 268 -2.94 0.96 8.37
N SER A 269 -2.20 1.96 8.85
CA SER A 269 -0.90 1.79 9.50
C SER A 269 -0.99 0.92 10.76
N GLU A 270 -2.05 1.12 11.57
CA GLU A 270 -2.29 0.32 12.78
C GLU A 270 -2.63 -1.13 12.43
N ALA A 271 -3.54 -1.34 11.48
CA ALA A 271 -3.90 -2.68 11.01
C ALA A 271 -2.71 -3.43 10.40
N GLN A 272 -1.80 -2.73 9.70
CA GLN A 272 -0.58 -3.35 9.18
C GLN A 272 0.42 -3.69 10.30
N ARG A 273 0.58 -2.83 11.32
CA ARG A 273 1.41 -3.15 12.49
C ARG A 273 0.88 -4.35 13.28
N GLN A 274 -0.44 -4.50 13.40
CA GLN A 274 -1.07 -5.69 13.99
C GLN A 274 -0.77 -6.96 13.18
N LYS A 275 -0.91 -6.91 11.85
CA LYS A 275 -0.56 -8.05 10.97
C LYS A 275 0.93 -8.41 11.05
N ASN A 276 1.83 -7.44 11.09
CA ASN A 276 3.26 -7.70 11.24
C ASN A 276 3.56 -8.41 12.56
N ALA A 277 2.96 -7.97 13.67
CA ALA A 277 3.12 -8.63 14.97
C ALA A 277 2.53 -10.07 15.00
N GLU A 278 1.42 -10.33 14.30
CA GLU A 278 0.90 -11.69 14.13
C GLU A 278 1.87 -12.57 13.33
N ILE A 279 2.45 -12.06 12.24
CA ILE A 279 3.45 -12.74 11.42
C ILE A 279 4.71 -13.05 12.25
N GLU A 280 5.21 -12.10 13.03
CA GLU A 280 6.37 -12.28 13.92
C GLU A 280 6.11 -13.36 14.98
N SER A 281 4.91 -13.37 15.60
CA SER A 281 4.50 -14.44 16.53
C SER A 281 4.44 -15.80 15.85
N ARG A 282 3.84 -15.87 14.64
CA ARG A 282 3.72 -17.11 13.85
C ARG A 282 5.09 -17.64 13.43
N LEU A 283 6.01 -16.75 13.08
CA LEU A 283 7.40 -17.09 12.74
C LEU A 283 8.15 -17.69 13.92
N ALA A 284 7.99 -17.12 15.13
CA ALA A 284 8.58 -17.64 16.35
C ALA A 284 8.02 -19.03 16.73
N GLU A 285 6.70 -19.23 16.63
CA GLU A 285 6.06 -20.54 16.83
C GLU A 285 6.59 -21.61 15.87
N LEU A 286 6.68 -21.29 14.58
CA LEU A 286 7.18 -22.19 13.55
C LEU A 286 8.67 -22.51 13.74
N THR A 287 9.49 -21.50 14.06
CA THR A 287 10.92 -21.69 14.37
C THR A 287 11.11 -22.63 15.55
N ALA A 288 10.33 -22.45 16.62
CA ALA A 288 10.34 -23.33 17.78
C ALA A 288 9.80 -24.75 17.46
N ALA A 289 8.85 -24.88 16.52
CA ALA A 289 8.36 -26.18 16.06
C ALA A 289 9.39 -26.94 15.22
N ILE A 290 10.12 -26.26 14.34
CA ILE A 290 11.22 -26.82 13.54
C ILE A 290 12.31 -27.35 14.48
N GLY A 291 12.79 -26.55 15.44
CA GLY A 291 13.82 -26.98 16.39
C GLY A 291 13.41 -28.20 17.24
N ARG A 292 12.11 -28.35 17.57
CA ARG A 292 11.59 -29.57 18.22
C ARG A 292 11.60 -30.78 17.27
N ALA A 293 11.20 -30.61 16.01
CA ALA A 293 11.19 -31.67 15.02
C ALA A 293 12.61 -32.14 14.65
N GLU A 294 13.58 -31.21 14.57
CA GLU A 294 15.00 -31.51 14.35
C GLU A 294 15.59 -32.30 15.53
N ALA A 295 15.33 -31.88 16.77
CA ALA A 295 15.77 -32.60 17.97
C ALA A 295 15.20 -34.02 18.05
N GLU A 296 13.91 -34.21 17.73
CA GLU A 296 13.27 -35.52 17.69
C GLU A 296 13.82 -36.38 16.54
N SER A 297 14.06 -35.81 15.36
CA SER A 297 14.70 -36.48 14.23
C SER A 297 16.11 -36.98 14.58
N GLN A 298 16.91 -36.15 15.26
CA GLN A 298 18.23 -36.55 15.77
C GLN A 298 18.12 -37.68 16.81
N ARG A 299 17.15 -37.59 17.74
CA ARG A 299 16.90 -38.62 18.77
C ARG A 299 16.51 -39.97 18.14
N LEU A 300 15.59 -39.97 17.18
CA LEU A 300 15.15 -41.15 16.45
C LEU A 300 16.29 -41.75 15.60
N THR A 301 17.09 -40.91 14.94
CA THR A 301 18.27 -41.34 14.17
C THR A 301 19.30 -42.02 15.07
N GLY A 302 19.60 -41.44 16.24
CA GLY A 302 20.47 -42.05 17.25
C GLY A 302 19.93 -43.38 17.78
N HIS A 303 18.61 -43.47 18.01
CA HIS A 303 17.96 -44.71 18.46
C HIS A 303 17.98 -45.80 17.38
N ALA A 304 17.72 -45.46 16.11
CA ALA A 304 17.80 -46.38 14.98
C ALA A 304 19.23 -46.90 14.76
N ALA A 305 20.25 -46.06 14.92
CA ALA A 305 21.65 -46.48 14.90
C ALA A 305 21.99 -47.45 16.06
N ALA A 306 21.47 -47.20 17.27
CA ALA A 306 21.64 -48.10 18.40
C ALA A 306 20.94 -49.45 18.19
N LEU A 307 19.71 -49.46 17.68
CA LEU A 307 18.98 -50.68 17.32
C LEU A 307 19.69 -51.48 16.22
N SER A 308 20.16 -50.81 15.16
CA SER A 308 20.92 -51.47 14.08
C SER A 308 22.20 -52.13 14.61
N LYS A 309 22.90 -51.44 15.53
CA LYS A 309 24.11 -51.97 16.20
C LYS A 309 23.80 -53.11 17.16
N ARG A 310 22.60 -53.17 17.74
CA ARG A 310 22.12 -54.31 18.53
C ARG A 310 21.77 -55.50 17.64
N LEU A 311 20.97 -55.29 16.60
CA LEU A 311 20.57 -56.32 15.64
C LEU A 311 21.80 -57.00 15.00
N ALA A 312 22.81 -56.23 14.60
CA ALA A 312 24.07 -56.76 14.06
C ALA A 312 24.87 -57.61 15.07
N ARG A 313 24.73 -57.37 16.38
CA ARG A 313 25.31 -58.22 17.43
C ARG A 313 24.52 -59.52 17.60
N GLU A 314 23.19 -59.42 17.67
CA GLU A 314 22.30 -60.58 17.82
C GLU A 314 22.38 -61.51 16.60
N GLN A 315 22.43 -60.96 15.38
CA GLN A 315 22.71 -61.71 14.15
C GLN A 315 24.07 -62.43 14.21
N LYS A 316 25.14 -61.75 14.66
CA LYS A 316 26.47 -62.36 14.78
C LYS A 316 26.52 -63.45 15.86
N GLN A 317 25.76 -63.31 16.94
CA GLN A 317 25.61 -64.34 17.98
C GLN A 317 24.86 -65.55 17.41
N ALA A 318 23.71 -65.34 16.76
CA ALA A 318 22.93 -66.41 16.13
C ALA A 318 23.72 -67.15 15.03
N GLU A 319 24.55 -66.44 14.25
CA GLU A 319 25.41 -67.08 13.24
C GLU A 319 26.52 -67.95 13.88
N ALA A 320 27.12 -67.48 14.98
CA ALA A 320 28.11 -68.23 15.74
C ALA A 320 27.50 -69.45 16.45
N GLU A 321 26.30 -69.31 17.01
CA GLU A 321 25.54 -70.40 17.62
C GLU A 321 25.10 -71.43 16.57
N ARG A 322 24.60 -71.00 15.40
CA ARG A 322 24.30 -71.90 14.28
C ARG A 322 25.55 -72.68 13.86
N LYS A 323 26.71 -72.02 13.70
CA LYS A 323 27.99 -72.68 13.37
C LYS A 323 28.40 -73.70 14.43
N ARG A 324 28.19 -73.41 15.72
CA ARG A 324 28.42 -74.35 16.83
C ARG A 324 27.49 -75.55 16.77
N LEU A 325 26.19 -75.34 16.55
CA LEU A 325 25.20 -76.40 16.44
C LEU A 325 25.43 -77.30 15.22
N THR A 326 25.82 -76.73 14.07
CA THR A 326 26.25 -77.50 12.89
C THR A 326 27.46 -78.36 13.24
N ALA A 327 28.54 -77.79 13.80
CA ALA A 327 29.72 -78.57 14.18
C ALA A 327 29.45 -79.66 15.23
N GLN A 328 28.45 -79.46 16.12
CA GLN A 328 27.99 -80.49 17.05
C GLN A 328 27.21 -81.60 16.34
N ALA A 329 26.36 -81.26 15.37
CA ALA A 329 25.63 -82.23 14.55
C ALA A 329 26.58 -83.06 13.66
N ASP A 330 27.57 -82.42 13.04
CA ASP A 330 28.61 -83.08 12.24
C ASP A 330 29.42 -84.06 13.09
N ALA A 331 29.82 -83.66 14.30
CA ALA A 331 30.54 -84.52 15.25
C ALA A 331 29.69 -85.70 15.74
N LEU A 332 28.39 -85.48 16.02
CA LEU A 332 27.45 -86.54 16.37
C LEU A 332 27.25 -87.52 15.20
N SER A 333 27.16 -87.03 13.96
CA SER A 333 27.05 -87.87 12.77
C SER A 333 28.29 -88.76 12.59
N ALA A 334 29.49 -88.18 12.70
CA ALA A 334 30.75 -88.92 12.62
C ALA A 334 30.89 -89.96 13.75
N GLN A 335 30.40 -89.65 14.96
CA GLN A 335 30.38 -90.59 16.08
C GLN A 335 29.37 -91.73 15.87
N LEU A 336 28.22 -91.45 15.24
CA LEU A 336 27.23 -92.46 14.87
C LEU A 336 27.75 -93.40 13.79
N GLU A 337 28.39 -92.85 12.74
CA GLU A 337 29.09 -93.66 11.71
C GLU A 337 30.18 -94.54 12.32
N GLN A 338 30.95 -94.02 13.29
CA GLN A 338 31.96 -94.82 13.98
C GLN A 338 31.33 -95.99 14.75
N GLN A 339 30.21 -95.76 15.45
CA GLN A 339 29.49 -96.82 16.15
C GLN A 339 28.89 -97.86 15.18
N GLN A 340 28.36 -97.43 14.03
CA GLN A 340 27.87 -98.34 12.98
C GLN A 340 29.00 -99.24 12.47
N ARG A 341 30.15 -98.67 12.07
CA ARG A 341 31.31 -99.46 11.60
C ARG A 341 31.88 -100.39 12.68
N GLN A 342 31.79 -100.01 13.96
CA GLN A 342 32.16 -100.89 15.09
C GLN A 342 31.19 -102.06 15.24
N ALA A 343 29.87 -101.82 15.17
CA ALA A 343 28.86 -102.86 15.23
C ALA A 343 28.90 -103.82 14.02
N GLU A 344 29.18 -103.30 12.82
CA GLU A 344 29.41 -104.10 11.61
C GLU A 344 30.63 -105.01 11.76
N ALA A 345 31.76 -104.47 12.25
CA ALA A 345 32.98 -105.26 12.48
C ALA A 345 32.81 -106.31 13.58
N GLU A 346 32.04 -106.01 14.63
CA GLU A 346 31.73 -106.97 15.70
C GLU A 346 30.75 -108.06 15.21
N SER A 347 29.75 -107.70 14.41
CA SER A 347 28.83 -108.65 13.77
C SER A 347 29.55 -109.59 12.80
N GLN A 348 30.48 -109.09 11.98
CA GLN A 348 31.32 -109.92 11.12
C GLN A 348 32.17 -110.88 11.95
N ARG A 349 32.84 -110.38 13.01
CA ARG A 349 33.67 -111.20 13.90
C ARG A 349 32.89 -112.33 14.58
N LEU A 350 31.66 -112.08 15.02
CA LEU A 350 30.77 -113.09 15.59
C LEU A 350 30.34 -114.13 14.52
N THR A 351 30.12 -113.69 13.29
CA THR A 351 29.79 -114.56 12.15
C THR A 351 30.98 -115.50 11.81
N ASP A 352 32.20 -114.95 11.78
CA ASP A 352 33.43 -115.72 11.56
C ASP A 352 33.68 -116.74 12.69
N GLN A 353 33.39 -116.38 13.94
CA GLN A 353 33.47 -117.30 15.09
C GLN A 353 32.43 -118.44 14.99
N ALA A 354 31.19 -118.15 14.59
CA ALA A 354 30.17 -119.17 14.40
C ALA A 354 30.55 -120.15 13.27
N ALA A 355 31.11 -119.64 12.16
CA ALA A 355 31.62 -120.49 11.08
C ALA A 355 32.78 -121.40 11.51
N ALA A 356 33.68 -120.89 12.37
CA ALA A 356 34.77 -121.69 12.94
C ALA A 356 34.25 -122.81 13.88
N GLN A 357 33.28 -122.52 14.75
CA GLN A 357 32.66 -123.53 15.62
C GLN A 357 31.91 -124.61 14.84
N TYR A 358 31.15 -124.23 13.80
CA TYR A 358 30.43 -125.18 12.95
C TYR A 358 31.38 -126.19 12.31
N LYS A 359 32.51 -125.71 11.76
CA LYS A 359 33.55 -126.54 11.15
C LYS A 359 34.28 -127.44 12.15
N GLN A 360 34.33 -127.06 13.42
CA GLN A 360 34.93 -127.87 14.48
C GLN A 360 34.04 -129.06 14.86
N LEU A 361 32.72 -128.83 15.00
CA LEU A 361 31.72 -129.89 15.26
C LEU A 361 31.62 -130.90 14.11
N GLU A 362 31.76 -130.44 12.86
CA GLU A 362 31.77 -131.30 11.67
C GLU A 362 32.90 -132.34 11.71
N GLN A 363 34.11 -131.92 12.11
CA GLN A 363 35.29 -132.79 12.26
C GLN A 363 35.18 -133.77 13.44
N GLU A 364 34.40 -133.46 14.47
CA GLU A 364 34.12 -134.38 15.57
C GLU A 364 33.12 -135.47 15.15
N ARG A 365 32.15 -135.14 14.30
CA ARG A 365 31.18 -136.12 13.75
C ARG A 365 31.86 -137.18 12.89
N GLU A 366 32.76 -136.78 11.98
CA GLU A 366 33.48 -137.71 11.10
C GLU A 366 34.31 -138.74 11.89
N ARG A 367 34.95 -138.32 12.99
CA ARG A 367 35.72 -139.23 13.88
C ARG A 367 34.84 -140.27 14.56
N ALA A 368 33.67 -139.86 15.07
CA ALA A 368 32.71 -140.77 15.69
C ALA A 368 32.18 -141.82 14.70
N GLU A 369 31.97 -141.43 13.43
CA GLU A 369 31.57 -142.35 12.37
C GLU A 369 32.65 -143.38 12.01
N GLU A 370 33.94 -143.05 12.13
CA GLU A 370 35.04 -144.00 11.89
C GLU A 370 35.25 -144.99 13.05
N GLU A 371 35.16 -144.54 14.31
CA GLU A 371 35.24 -145.46 15.46
C GLU A 371 34.08 -146.48 15.46
N GLY A 372 32.87 -146.05 15.08
CA GLY A 372 31.72 -146.95 14.92
C GLY A 372 32.00 -148.11 13.95
N ARG A 373 32.50 -147.81 12.75
CA ARG A 373 32.87 -148.83 11.74
C ARG A 373 33.94 -149.80 12.26
N ARG A 374 34.91 -149.29 13.03
CA ARG A 374 36.02 -150.06 13.57
C ARG A 374 35.59 -151.06 14.66
N LEU A 375 34.57 -150.71 15.44
CA LEU A 375 33.98 -151.60 16.45
C LEU A 375 33.17 -152.73 15.80
N THR A 376 32.37 -152.45 14.77
CA THR A 376 31.59 -153.48 14.05
C THR A 376 32.49 -154.60 13.52
N ALA A 377 33.56 -154.25 12.80
CA ALA A 377 34.50 -155.22 12.24
C ALA A 377 35.23 -156.09 13.29
N HIS A 378 35.24 -155.68 14.55
CA HIS A 378 35.84 -156.47 15.64
C HIS A 378 34.88 -157.54 16.20
N VAL A 379 33.57 -157.29 16.15
CA VAL A 379 32.53 -158.23 16.58
C VAL A 379 32.38 -159.40 15.59
N ASP A 380 32.50 -159.11 14.29
CA ASP A 380 32.41 -160.13 13.23
C ASP A 380 33.56 -161.15 13.34
N ALA A 381 34.80 -160.68 13.53
CA ALA A 381 35.99 -161.53 13.64
C ALA A 381 35.96 -162.48 14.86
N LEU A 382 35.45 -162.00 16.01
CA LEU A 382 35.24 -162.82 17.21
C LEU A 382 34.17 -163.90 17.00
N SER A 383 33.15 -163.61 16.19
CA SER A 383 32.10 -164.58 15.86
C SER A 383 32.62 -165.72 14.97
N GLU A 384 33.54 -165.42 14.05
CA GLU A 384 34.12 -166.42 13.14
C GLU A 384 35.09 -167.39 13.84
N GLN A 385 35.86 -166.93 14.84
CA GLN A 385 36.67 -167.84 15.68
C GLN A 385 35.81 -168.87 16.43
N LEU A 386 34.63 -168.46 16.92
CA LEU A 386 33.74 -169.31 17.71
C LEU A 386 33.09 -170.44 16.88
N GLU A 387 32.97 -170.25 15.56
CA GLU A 387 32.54 -171.29 14.61
C GLU A 387 33.64 -172.33 14.34
N GLN A 388 34.92 -171.92 14.31
CA GLN A 388 36.03 -172.84 14.00
C GLN A 388 36.29 -173.85 15.12
N GLU A 389 36.32 -173.43 16.39
CA GLU A 389 36.49 -174.36 17.52
C GLU A 389 35.31 -175.35 17.66
N ARG A 390 34.10 -174.93 17.28
CA ARG A 390 32.92 -175.80 17.27
C ARG A 390 32.99 -176.94 16.24
N ARG A 391 33.84 -176.84 15.22
CA ARG A 391 33.95 -177.84 14.15
C ARG A 391 35.04 -178.91 14.40
N SER A 392 35.95 -178.71 15.36
CA SER A 392 37.00 -179.69 15.69
C SER A 392 36.61 -180.67 16.82
N LEU A 393 35.75 -180.24 17.77
CA LEU A 393 35.36 -181.04 18.94
C LEU A 393 34.07 -181.86 18.76
N ALA A 394 33.45 -181.84 17.58
CA ALA A 394 32.23 -182.60 17.27
C ALA A 394 32.48 -183.99 16.65
N SER A 395 33.69 -184.55 16.84
CA SER A 395 34.09 -185.89 16.34
C SER A 395 34.48 -186.87 17.45
N ALA A 396 33.81 -186.77 18.60
CA ALA A 396 33.80 -187.80 19.63
C ALA A 396 32.36 -187.99 20.12
N ALA A 397 31.94 -189.25 20.28
CA ALA A 397 30.60 -189.64 20.72
C ALA A 397 29.47 -189.30 19.68
N SER A 398 28.49 -190.15 19.35
CA SER A 398 28.11 -191.41 20.00
C SER A 398 28.04 -191.23 21.53
N LEU A 399 27.13 -190.29 21.99
CA LEU A 399 26.66 -189.90 23.37
C LEU A 399 26.74 -188.29 23.89
N ALA A 400 26.11 -187.07 23.42
CA ALA A 400 26.18 -185.51 23.93
C ALA A 400 25.26 -184.14 23.43
N ALA A 401 25.16 -182.80 24.01
CA ALA A 401 24.66 -181.31 23.50
C ALA A 401 24.24 -179.91 24.40
N ARG A 402 24.15 -178.51 24.01
CA ARG A 402 23.63 -177.12 24.74
C ARG A 402 23.30 -175.57 24.06
N TYR A 403 23.00 -174.32 24.73
CA TYR A 403 22.34 -172.87 24.33
C TYR A 403 22.67 -171.40 25.14
N ASP A 404 22.22 -170.02 25.18
CA ASP A 404 21.27 -168.81 24.62
C ASP A 404 21.50 -167.11 24.82
N ARG A 405 20.56 -166.01 25.03
CA ARG A 405 20.58 -164.39 24.74
C ARG A 405 19.86 -163.07 25.55
N LEU A 406 20.02 -161.64 25.30
CA LEU A 406 19.10 -160.28 25.38
C LEU A 406 19.42 -158.72 26.00
N VAL A 407 18.91 -157.41 25.60
CA VAL A 407 18.94 -155.89 26.24
C VAL A 407 18.25 -154.44 25.62
N LEU A 408 18.08 -153.13 26.23
CA LEU A 408 17.43 -151.69 25.74
C LEU A 408 17.58 -150.12 26.43
N GLU A 409 17.12 -148.88 25.84
CA GLU A 409 16.56 -147.35 26.20
C GLU A 409 17.29 -145.90 26.68
N LEU A 410 16.96 -144.46 26.80
CA LEU A 410 16.15 -143.10 26.39
C LEU A 410 16.52 -141.60 27.13
N TYR A 411 16.19 -140.18 27.15
CA TYR A 411 15.49 -138.78 26.63
C TYR A 411 15.91 -137.32 27.41
N ASP A 412 15.60 -135.89 27.43
CA ASP A 412 15.09 -134.49 26.77
C ASP A 412 15.22 -133.05 27.68
N GLU A 413 14.96 -131.61 27.65
CA GLU A 413 14.62 -130.16 26.96
C GLU A 413 14.66 -128.76 27.94
N ASN A 414 14.47 -127.32 27.94
CA ASN A 414 14.23 -125.85 27.25
C ASN A 414 14.46 -124.45 28.18
N GLY A 415 14.31 -123.00 28.14
CA GLY A 415 13.96 -121.58 27.45
C GLY A 415 13.88 -120.16 28.38
N ARG A 416 13.62 -118.73 28.30
CA ARG A 416 13.41 -117.31 27.52
C ARG A 416 13.34 -115.90 28.47
N GLY A 417 13.23 -114.44 28.42
CA GLY A 417 13.04 -112.98 27.71
C GLY A 417 13.07 -111.55 28.67
N ASN A 418 12.87 -110.12 28.62
CA ASN A 418 12.55 -108.72 27.85
C ASN A 418 12.72 -107.15 28.57
N THR A 419 12.43 -105.84 28.04
CA THR A 419 12.68 -104.29 28.56
C THR A 419 11.76 -102.92 28.12
N THR A 420 11.76 -101.45 28.22
CA THR A 420 12.43 -99.99 28.55
C THR A 420 11.59 -98.50 28.76
N ASN A 421 12.08 -97.14 28.84
CA ASN A 421 11.33 -95.69 29.03
C ASN A 421 11.94 -94.09 28.91
N ILE A 422 11.27 -92.81 29.13
CA ILE A 422 11.62 -91.22 28.86
C ILE A 422 10.96 -89.91 29.74
N THR A 423 10.87 -88.45 29.74
CA THR A 423 11.14 -86.96 29.08
C THR A 423 10.81 -85.46 29.84
N PRO A 424 11.15 -84.09 29.49
CA PRO A 424 10.98 -82.63 30.20
C PRO A 424 10.69 -81.07 29.54
N MET A 425 10.67 -79.77 30.20
CA MET A 425 10.30 -78.25 29.70
C MET A 425 10.66 -76.74 30.45
N GLU A 426 10.31 -75.38 30.07
CA GLU A 426 10.69 -73.88 30.62
C GLU A 426 9.91 -72.36 30.36
N SER A 427 10.42 -71.01 30.58
CA SER A 427 9.79 -69.52 30.83
C SER A 427 10.37 -68.05 30.19
N SER A 428 10.25 -66.60 30.34
CA SER A 428 9.69 -65.23 31.04
C SER A 428 9.85 -63.72 30.25
N MET A 429 9.77 -62.28 30.46
CA MET A 429 9.53 -60.92 31.33
C MET A 429 9.51 -59.41 30.52
N VAL A 430 9.42 -57.95 30.69
CA VAL A 430 9.39 -56.54 31.54
C VAL A 430 8.90 -55.08 30.77
N SER A 431 8.88 -53.62 30.91
CA SER A 431 9.29 -52.22 31.65
C SER A 431 8.69 -50.65 31.24
N PRO A 432 8.98 -49.33 31.81
CA PRO A 432 8.39 -47.80 31.68
C PRO A 432 9.26 -46.37 31.42
N ALA A 433 9.12 -44.91 31.47
CA ALA A 433 8.34 -43.51 31.80
C ALA A 433 8.91 -42.03 31.15
N SER A 434 8.76 -40.57 31.25
CA SER A 434 8.24 -39.16 31.90
C SER A 434 8.15 -37.72 31.00
N PHE A 435 8.12 -36.26 31.13
CA PHE A 435 8.32 -34.88 31.98
C PHE A 435 7.78 -33.30 31.49
N GLU A 436 8.25 -31.96 31.86
CA GLU A 436 7.59 -30.46 32.00
C GLU A 436 8.15 -28.87 31.56
N PRO A 437 7.55 -27.55 31.80
CA PRO A 437 7.71 -26.04 31.16
C PRO A 437 7.73 -24.45 31.85
N PRO A 438 7.71 -23.13 31.21
CA PRO A 438 8.04 -21.58 31.65
C PRO A 438 7.28 -20.07 31.28
N SER A 439 7.70 -18.70 31.59
CA SER A 439 7.03 -17.20 31.35
C SER A 439 7.72 -15.62 31.44
N SER A 440 7.11 -14.29 31.35
CA SER A 440 7.69 -12.73 31.29
C SER A 440 6.89 -11.20 31.39
N PRO A 441 7.44 -9.82 31.39
CA PRO A 441 6.86 -8.32 31.75
C PRO A 441 7.36 -6.73 31.25
N ALA A 442 6.77 -5.39 31.49
CA ALA A 442 7.30 -3.84 31.43
C ALA A 442 6.42 -2.38 31.25
N PRO A 443 6.83 -1.10 30.73
CA PRO A 443 7.13 0.32 31.35
C PRO A 443 6.65 1.77 30.76
N GLY A 444 7.12 3.01 31.23
CA GLY A 444 7.00 4.40 30.56
C GLY A 444 7.35 5.78 31.33
N ARG A 445 7.75 6.96 30.70
CA ARG A 445 8.21 8.25 31.43
C ARG A 445 8.37 9.68 30.73
N LEU A 446 8.29 10.78 31.54
CA LEU A 446 9.00 12.12 31.61
C LEU A 446 8.85 13.36 30.63
N ARG A 447 8.87 14.60 31.22
CA ARG A 447 9.07 16.02 30.72
C ARG A 447 8.98 17.03 31.95
N SER A 448 9.22 18.37 32.01
CA SER A 448 10.03 19.45 31.33
C SER A 448 9.83 20.85 32.05
N THR A 449 10.75 21.86 32.06
CA THR A 449 10.63 23.11 32.91
C THR A 449 11.24 24.48 32.46
N VAL A 450 10.50 25.60 32.74
CA VAL A 450 10.87 26.96 33.28
C VAL A 450 11.79 27.98 32.53
N LYS A 451 11.36 29.27 32.49
CA LYS A 451 12.19 30.49 32.75
C LYS A 451 11.36 31.79 32.99
N LYS A 452 12.00 32.92 33.34
CA LYS A 452 11.38 34.21 33.78
C LYS A 452 12.05 35.48 33.21
N SER A 453 11.31 36.58 33.31
CA SER A 453 11.49 37.98 32.85
C SER A 453 12.67 38.81 33.40
N ALA A 454 13.10 39.84 32.65
CA ALA A 454 13.53 41.16 33.16
C ALA A 454 13.42 42.25 32.04
N LEU A 455 13.22 43.52 32.41
CA LEU A 455 13.13 44.66 31.46
C LEU A 455 13.52 45.99 32.15
N GLY A 456 14.33 46.84 31.51
CA GLY A 456 14.74 48.13 32.07
C GLY A 456 15.78 48.92 31.25
N VAL A 457 16.03 50.17 31.66
CA VAL A 457 17.14 51.06 31.21
C VAL A 457 17.19 51.44 29.71
N TYR A 458 16.06 51.85 29.12
CA TYR A 458 16.05 52.59 27.83
C TYR A 458 15.68 54.08 27.98
N LYS A 459 15.34 54.54 29.19
CA LYS A 459 14.50 55.73 29.40
C LYS A 459 15.24 57.04 29.67
N LEU A 460 16.49 57.20 29.19
CA LEU A 460 17.34 58.35 29.55
C LEU A 460 18.02 59.10 28.38
N LEU A 461 18.01 58.59 27.15
CA LEU A 461 18.82 59.14 26.03
C LEU A 461 18.02 59.46 24.75
N PHE A 462 16.84 60.07 24.90
CA PHE A 462 16.00 60.54 23.80
C PHE A 462 15.66 62.03 23.94
N ARG A 463 16.41 62.94 23.27
CA ARG A 463 15.88 64.27 22.90
C ARG A 463 16.58 65.15 21.83
N PRO A 464 17.90 65.04 21.51
CA PRO A 464 18.51 65.95 20.52
C PRO A 464 18.11 65.69 19.05
N PHE A 465 17.82 64.44 18.68
CA PHE A 465 17.65 64.02 17.28
C PHE A 465 16.21 64.16 16.72
N ALA A 466 15.33 64.88 17.40
CA ALA A 466 13.88 64.82 17.16
C ALA A 466 13.33 65.58 15.91
N ARG A 467 14.18 66.01 14.96
CA ARG A 467 13.73 66.67 13.71
C ARG A 467 14.06 65.91 12.41
N PRO A 468 15.23 65.25 12.27
CA PRO A 468 15.41 64.20 11.24
C PRO A 468 14.46 63.00 11.40
N VAL A 469 13.82 62.85 12.56
CA VAL A 469 12.96 61.70 12.90
C VAL A 469 11.61 61.67 12.18
N MET A 470 11.05 62.78 11.68
CA MET A 470 9.76 62.74 10.97
C MET A 470 9.86 62.11 9.57
N TRP A 471 10.94 62.37 8.81
CA TRP A 471 11.23 61.58 7.59
C TRP A 471 11.48 60.12 7.97
N ARG A 472 12.21 59.91 9.07
CA ARG A 472 12.46 58.59 9.65
C ARG A 472 11.21 57.89 10.21
N ILE A 473 10.04 58.52 10.28
CA ILE A 473 8.80 57.88 10.74
C ILE A 473 8.13 57.09 9.62
N ARG A 474 8.28 57.49 8.34
CA ARG A 474 7.96 56.61 7.20
C ARG A 474 8.84 55.36 7.23
N THR A 475 10.15 55.54 7.48
CA THR A 475 11.15 54.48 7.69
C THR A 475 11.26 53.96 9.14
N PHE A 476 10.20 54.06 9.96
CA PHE A 476 10.18 53.43 11.30
C PHE A 476 8.78 53.01 11.80
N LEU A 477 7.68 53.44 11.17
CA LEU A 477 6.36 52.81 11.35
C LEU A 477 6.10 51.73 10.30
N LEU A 478 6.50 51.94 9.04
CA LEU A 478 6.37 50.94 7.99
C LEU A 478 7.62 50.07 7.85
N GLN A 479 8.85 50.60 8.01
CA GLN A 479 10.06 49.78 7.85
C GLN A 479 10.15 48.57 8.82
N PRO A 480 9.71 48.61 10.08
CA PRO A 480 9.69 47.41 10.94
C PRO A 480 8.53 46.44 10.64
N VAL A 481 7.63 46.80 9.72
CA VAL A 481 6.56 45.94 9.20
C VAL A 481 6.96 45.39 7.84
N HIS A 482 7.51 46.20 6.93
CA HIS A 482 8.19 45.74 5.71
C HIS A 482 9.38 44.85 6.06
N GLU A 483 10.39 45.28 6.82
CA GLU A 483 11.48 44.38 7.25
C GLU A 483 11.02 43.19 8.11
N LYS A 484 9.79 43.15 8.64
CA LYS A 484 9.24 41.92 9.22
C LYS A 484 8.51 41.05 8.21
N LEU A 485 7.84 41.64 7.22
CA LEU A 485 7.29 40.93 6.08
C LEU A 485 8.45 40.43 5.24
N ASP A 486 9.34 41.28 4.72
CA ASP A 486 10.58 40.99 4.00
C ASP A 486 11.49 40.03 4.77
N ARG A 487 11.88 40.23 6.04
CA ARG A 487 12.67 39.18 6.74
C ARG A 487 11.87 37.93 7.12
N SER A 488 10.54 37.92 6.95
CA SER A 488 9.74 36.70 6.93
C SER A 488 9.47 36.19 5.51
N TYR A 489 9.73 36.98 4.46
CA TYR A 489 9.55 36.64 3.05
C TYR A 489 10.88 36.16 2.49
N GLU A 490 11.99 36.88 2.65
CA GLU A 490 13.36 36.32 2.65
C GLU A 490 13.50 35.22 3.71
N GLY A 491 12.82 35.33 4.86
CA GLY A 491 12.81 34.29 5.90
C GLY A 491 12.17 33.00 5.41
N LEU A 492 10.94 33.07 4.86
CA LEU A 492 10.28 31.94 4.22
C LEU A 492 10.88 31.60 2.86
N HIS A 493 11.51 32.51 2.11
CA HIS A 493 12.14 32.20 0.83
C HIS A 493 13.51 31.58 1.03
N HIS A 494 14.29 31.91 2.06
CA HIS A 494 15.48 31.15 2.43
C HIS A 494 15.12 29.87 3.18
N ALA A 495 14.08 29.84 4.03
CA ALA A 495 13.61 28.57 4.59
C ALA A 495 13.09 27.64 3.48
N ARG A 496 12.18 28.11 2.62
CA ARG A 496 11.59 27.36 1.51
C ARG A 496 12.59 27.12 0.37
N SER A 497 13.58 27.98 0.13
CA SER A 497 14.66 27.67 -0.84
C SER A 497 15.67 26.72 -0.25
N ASN A 498 16.01 26.79 1.04
CA ASN A 498 16.85 25.77 1.68
C ASN A 498 16.11 24.44 1.80
N GLU A 499 14.80 24.44 2.06
CA GLU A 499 13.96 23.23 2.02
C GLU A 499 13.80 22.72 0.58
N ILE A 500 13.66 23.59 -0.43
CA ILE A 500 13.65 23.18 -1.85
C ILE A 500 15.03 22.72 -2.30
N GLU A 501 16.14 23.27 -1.82
CA GLU A 501 17.50 22.81 -2.12
C GLU A 501 17.81 21.51 -1.38
N VAL A 502 17.39 21.35 -0.12
CA VAL A 502 17.46 20.07 0.60
C VAL A 502 16.59 19.04 -0.08
N LEU A 503 15.33 19.34 -0.45
CA LEU A 503 14.46 18.41 -1.17
C LEU A 503 14.97 18.12 -2.60
N ARG A 504 15.61 19.08 -3.29
CA ARG A 504 16.29 18.82 -4.57
C ARG A 504 17.57 18.01 -4.39
N HIS A 505 18.29 18.17 -3.29
CA HIS A 505 19.48 17.39 -2.98
C HIS A 505 19.13 15.98 -2.52
N GLU A 506 18.07 15.82 -1.71
CA GLU A 506 17.46 14.54 -1.35
C GLU A 506 16.84 13.86 -2.57
N GLN A 507 16.15 14.58 -3.48
CA GLN A 507 15.71 14.00 -4.75
C GLN A 507 16.86 13.68 -5.69
N ALA A 508 17.96 14.45 -5.71
CA ALA A 508 19.15 14.10 -6.47
C ALA A 508 19.87 12.88 -5.88
N GLN A 509 19.95 12.75 -4.55
CA GLN A 509 20.47 11.57 -3.86
C GLN A 509 19.55 10.36 -4.04
N LEU A 510 18.21 10.53 -4.04
CA LEU A 510 17.24 9.49 -4.37
C LEU A 510 17.33 9.10 -5.84
N ALA A 511 17.51 10.05 -6.77
CA ALA A 511 17.70 9.76 -8.19
C ALA A 511 19.02 9.02 -8.45
N MET A 512 20.12 9.45 -7.85
CA MET A 512 21.40 8.72 -7.90
C MET A 512 21.32 7.36 -7.20
N SER A 513 20.57 7.25 -6.09
CA SER A 513 20.33 5.97 -5.41
C SER A 513 19.50 5.03 -6.29
N LEU A 514 18.42 5.53 -6.90
CA LEU A 514 17.58 4.78 -7.84
C LEU A 514 18.34 4.42 -9.12
N GLU A 515 19.21 5.28 -9.63
CA GLU A 515 20.06 4.97 -10.79
C GLU A 515 21.13 3.93 -10.44
N ASN A 516 21.73 4.00 -9.26
CA ASN A 516 22.65 2.98 -8.76
C ASN A 516 21.94 1.64 -8.49
N HIS A 517 20.72 1.64 -7.95
CA HIS A 517 19.90 0.42 -7.80
C HIS A 517 19.43 -0.13 -9.16
N ALA A 518 19.08 0.74 -10.12
CA ALA A 518 18.78 0.35 -11.51
C ALA A 518 20.00 -0.19 -12.27
N ARG A 519 21.21 0.04 -11.75
CA ARG A 519 22.47 -0.57 -12.18
C ARG A 519 22.91 -1.75 -11.28
N SER A 520 22.12 -2.15 -10.27
CA SER A 520 22.37 -3.39 -9.53
C SER A 520 22.15 -4.60 -10.44
N ASP A 521 22.98 -5.62 -10.29
CA ASP A 521 22.93 -6.84 -11.09
C ASP A 521 21.56 -7.56 -10.97
N ASP A 522 20.86 -7.38 -9.84
CA ASP A 522 19.50 -7.91 -9.61
C ASP A 522 18.48 -7.44 -10.65
N ILE A 523 18.57 -6.18 -11.09
CA ILE A 523 17.65 -5.62 -12.09
C ILE A 523 18.03 -6.04 -13.52
N GLN A 524 19.28 -6.43 -13.76
CA GLN A 524 19.64 -7.14 -15.00
C GLN A 524 19.16 -8.60 -14.97
N ALA A 525 19.30 -9.30 -13.84
CA ALA A 525 18.82 -10.66 -13.66
C ALA A 525 17.30 -10.75 -13.88
N LEU A 526 16.51 -9.89 -13.22
CA LEU A 526 15.05 -9.83 -13.40
C LEU A 526 14.63 -9.51 -14.85
N ARG A 527 15.43 -8.75 -15.61
CA ARG A 527 15.18 -8.48 -17.03
C ARG A 527 15.50 -9.68 -17.92
N GLN A 528 16.55 -10.46 -17.60
CA GLN A 528 16.82 -11.74 -18.28
C GLN A 528 15.74 -12.77 -17.97
N GLU A 529 15.28 -12.83 -16.72
CA GLU A 529 14.22 -13.75 -16.28
C GLU A 529 12.88 -13.41 -16.97
N GLN A 530 12.51 -12.12 -17.07
CA GLN A 530 11.35 -11.71 -17.88
C GLN A 530 11.49 -12.01 -19.38
N ALA A 531 12.70 -11.89 -19.96
CA ALA A 531 12.92 -12.25 -21.35
C ALA A 531 12.73 -13.77 -21.59
N GLN A 532 13.20 -14.62 -20.67
CA GLN A 532 12.96 -16.06 -20.70
C GLN A 532 11.47 -16.41 -20.51
N LEU A 533 10.76 -15.71 -19.62
CA LEU A 533 9.32 -15.85 -19.43
C LEU A 533 8.52 -15.45 -20.68
N ALA A 534 8.91 -14.36 -21.37
CA ALA A 534 8.29 -13.94 -22.62
C ALA A 534 8.46 -15.00 -23.72
N MET A 535 9.68 -15.54 -23.90
CA MET A 535 9.94 -16.65 -24.82
C MET A 535 9.16 -17.93 -24.46
N SER A 536 8.95 -18.21 -23.17
CA SER A 536 8.17 -19.37 -22.71
C SER A 536 6.67 -19.20 -23.02
N LEU A 537 6.14 -17.99 -22.83
CA LEU A 537 4.74 -17.64 -23.13
C LEU A 537 4.44 -17.65 -24.63
N GLU A 538 5.36 -17.18 -25.47
CA GLU A 538 5.18 -17.18 -26.93
C GLU A 538 5.08 -18.61 -27.50
N ASN A 539 5.76 -19.58 -26.88
CA ASN A 539 5.67 -21.00 -27.23
C ASN A 539 4.36 -21.69 -26.78
N HIS A 540 3.55 -21.07 -25.91
CA HIS A 540 2.30 -21.65 -25.37
C HIS A 540 1.02 -21.02 -25.94
N ALA A 541 1.09 -20.52 -27.18
CA ALA A 541 -0.03 -19.87 -27.87
C ALA A 541 -1.14 -20.85 -28.34
N ARG A 542 -1.91 -21.45 -27.41
CA ARG A 542 -3.20 -22.15 -27.65
C ARG A 542 -4.02 -22.40 -26.37
N SER A 543 -4.61 -21.34 -25.80
CA SER A 543 -5.84 -21.43 -25.00
C SER A 543 -6.66 -20.15 -25.17
N ASP A 544 -7.99 -20.26 -25.18
CA ASP A 544 -8.89 -19.15 -25.48
C ASP A 544 -8.95 -18.10 -24.35
N ASP A 545 -8.54 -18.47 -23.13
CA ASP A 545 -8.44 -17.58 -21.95
C ASP A 545 -7.56 -16.34 -22.23
N ILE A 546 -6.55 -16.49 -23.08
CA ILE A 546 -5.64 -15.39 -23.46
C ILE A 546 -6.34 -14.37 -24.38
N GLN A 547 -7.39 -14.76 -25.13
CA GLN A 547 -8.22 -13.78 -25.84
C GLN A 547 -9.09 -12.97 -24.88
N ALA A 548 -9.66 -13.60 -23.85
CA ALA A 548 -10.45 -12.90 -22.82
C ALA A 548 -9.59 -11.86 -22.08
N LEU A 549 -8.41 -12.26 -21.59
CA LEU A 549 -7.47 -11.35 -20.92
C LEU A 549 -7.01 -10.20 -21.83
N ARG A 550 -6.80 -10.45 -23.13
CA ARG A 550 -6.48 -9.39 -24.11
C ARG A 550 -7.67 -8.44 -24.36
N GLN A 551 -8.91 -8.91 -24.28
CA GLN A 551 -10.09 -8.05 -24.38
C GLN A 551 -10.26 -7.18 -23.12
N GLU A 552 -10.09 -7.73 -21.92
CA GLU A 552 -10.09 -6.96 -20.67
C GLU A 552 -8.97 -5.90 -20.67
N GLN A 553 -7.74 -6.28 -21.04
CA GLN A 553 -6.63 -5.32 -21.14
C GLN A 553 -6.92 -4.21 -22.17
N ALA A 554 -7.54 -4.54 -23.31
CA ALA A 554 -7.96 -3.57 -24.31
C ALA A 554 -9.21 -2.74 -23.93
N GLN A 555 -9.93 -3.09 -22.86
CA GLN A 555 -10.89 -2.19 -22.19
C GLN A 555 -10.18 -1.32 -21.15
N LEU A 556 -9.26 -1.90 -20.36
CA LEU A 556 -8.51 -1.19 -19.33
C LEU A 556 -7.70 -0.03 -19.91
N VAL A 557 -6.99 -0.25 -21.03
CA VAL A 557 -6.28 0.80 -21.77
C VAL A 557 -7.21 1.92 -22.21
N ARG A 558 -8.38 1.59 -22.80
CA ARG A 558 -9.36 2.61 -23.23
C ARG A 558 -9.98 3.40 -22.08
N SER A 559 -10.16 2.78 -20.91
CA SER A 559 -10.58 3.49 -19.71
C SER A 559 -9.48 4.40 -19.13
N LEU A 560 -8.21 4.01 -19.24
CA LEU A 560 -7.06 4.84 -18.87
C LEU A 560 -6.84 6.01 -19.85
N GLU A 561 -7.03 5.79 -21.16
CA GLU A 561 -7.00 6.86 -22.17
C GLU A 561 -8.12 7.88 -21.94
N ALA A 562 -9.35 7.43 -21.63
CA ALA A 562 -10.46 8.31 -21.26
C ALA A 562 -10.18 9.08 -19.95
N LEU A 563 -9.56 8.44 -18.95
CA LEU A 563 -9.14 9.09 -17.71
C LEU A 563 -8.03 10.13 -17.97
N ALA A 564 -7.05 9.82 -18.80
CA ALA A 564 -5.97 10.72 -19.19
C ALA A 564 -6.48 11.93 -19.98
N LEU A 565 -7.45 11.74 -20.88
CA LEU A 565 -8.17 12.84 -21.55
C LEU A 565 -8.94 13.72 -20.55
N THR A 566 -9.62 13.10 -19.58
CA THR A 566 -10.34 13.82 -18.51
C THR A 566 -9.39 14.66 -17.64
N ILE A 567 -8.20 14.13 -17.32
CA ILE A 567 -7.14 14.84 -16.61
C ILE A 567 -6.56 15.97 -17.48
N ALA A 568 -6.26 15.72 -18.75
CA ALA A 568 -5.73 16.72 -19.68
C ALA A 568 -6.71 17.88 -19.93
N SER A 569 -8.02 17.65 -19.77
CA SER A 569 -9.05 18.71 -19.85
C SER A 569 -9.19 19.57 -18.59
N ASN A 570 -8.42 19.31 -17.51
CA ASN A 570 -8.34 20.16 -16.32
C ASN A 570 -6.91 20.67 -16.10
N PRO A 571 -6.65 21.99 -16.13
CA PRO A 571 -5.33 22.53 -15.80
C PRO A 571 -5.00 22.28 -14.32
N PRO A 572 -3.73 22.03 -13.96
CA PRO A 572 -3.35 21.63 -12.61
C PRO A 572 -3.49 22.79 -11.61
N ARG A 573 -4.13 22.51 -10.47
CA ARG A 573 -3.81 23.20 -9.21
C ARG A 573 -2.76 22.39 -8.49
N GLU A 574 -1.64 23.04 -8.17
CA GLU A 574 -0.47 22.43 -7.55
C GLU A 574 -0.75 21.92 -6.12
N ARG A 575 0.05 20.94 -5.67
CA ARG A 575 0.12 20.43 -4.30
C ARG A 575 1.58 20.30 -3.89
#